data_AF-A0A224XTF3-F1
#
_entry.id   AF-A0A224XTF3-F1
#
_cell.length_a   1.000
_cell.length_b   1.000
_cell.length_c   1.000
_cell.angle_alpha   90.00
_cell.angle_beta   90.00
_cell.angle_gamma   90.00
#
_symmetry.space_group_name_H-M   'P 1'
#
loop_
_entity.id
_entity.type
_entity.pdbx_description
1 polymer ?
#
loop_
_entity_poly.entity_id
_entity_poly.type
_entity_poly.pdbx_seq_one_letter_code
_entity_poly.pdbx_strand_id
1 'polypeptide(L)'
;GFERIDILFQLGERKNYSLIVSQILSYLSDSDLSNVTMVSSTWRNICLKDSRAKSRWYKYIEYLKERKENLHLSSNKLKRTQTPLMNRNHSTPLHIRQPKSPPVSPTKFRFHLFQKEARTLKEDEVLMECPRCSRPSACSPSTLIGECRGLACMLKFCTVCRTPAHERSPCPFLTPVTPTKRKHTTIGSKESKRFLRRL
;
A
#
# COMPACT_ATOMS: atom_id res chain seq x y z
N GLY A 1 4.68 5.21 -40.24
CA GLY A 1 3.90 5.69 -39.09
C GLY A 1 4.72 5.58 -37.82
N PHE A 2 4.38 6.30 -36.75
CA PHE A 2 5.05 6.17 -35.45
C PHE A 2 4.45 5.00 -34.65
N GLU A 3 5.28 4.13 -34.09
CA GLU A 3 4.84 2.99 -33.26
C GLU A 3 4.23 3.45 -31.92
N ARG A 4 4.70 4.58 -31.38
CA ARG A 4 4.19 5.20 -30.14
C ARG A 4 4.09 6.71 -30.32
N ILE A 5 2.99 7.30 -29.84
CA ILE A 5 2.75 8.73 -29.92
C ILE A 5 2.41 9.32 -28.55
N ASP A 6 3.17 10.33 -28.14
CA ASP A 6 2.86 11.13 -26.96
C ASP A 6 1.98 12.31 -27.38
N ILE A 7 0.67 12.15 -27.19
CA ILE A 7 -0.33 13.12 -27.65
C ILE A 7 -0.14 14.47 -26.95
N LEU A 8 0.13 14.48 -25.64
CA LEU A 8 0.29 15.74 -24.90
C LEU A 8 1.59 16.44 -25.28
N PHE A 9 2.71 15.72 -25.45
CA PHE A 9 3.94 16.32 -25.97
C PHE A 9 3.74 16.93 -27.35
N GLN A 10 3.07 16.21 -28.27
CA GLN A 10 2.84 16.72 -29.62
C GLN A 10 1.95 17.97 -29.62
N LEU A 11 0.87 17.98 -28.84
CA LEU A 11 -0.08 19.09 -28.79
C LEU A 11 0.43 20.27 -27.96
N GLY A 12 0.96 20.03 -26.76
CA GLY A 12 1.29 21.06 -25.79
C GLY A 12 2.71 21.63 -25.89
N GLU A 13 3.68 20.84 -26.33
CA GLU A 13 5.09 21.27 -26.39
C GLU A 13 5.54 21.52 -27.84
N ARG A 14 5.36 20.54 -28.74
CA ARG A 14 5.78 20.68 -30.14
C ARG A 14 4.95 21.68 -30.94
N LYS A 15 3.62 21.55 -30.91
CA LYS A 15 2.70 22.40 -31.69
C LYS A 15 2.11 23.56 -30.88
N ASN A 16 2.23 23.53 -29.55
CA ASN A 16 1.74 24.55 -28.62
C ASN A 16 0.24 24.91 -28.80
N TYR A 17 -0.61 23.91 -29.09
CA TYR A 17 -2.06 24.03 -29.16
C TYR A 17 -2.70 24.05 -27.77
N SER A 18 -2.45 25.14 -27.03
CA SER A 18 -2.90 25.33 -25.65
C SER A 18 -4.41 25.16 -25.46
N LEU A 19 -5.23 25.62 -26.42
CA LEU A 19 -6.70 25.50 -26.35
C LEU A 19 -7.18 24.04 -26.38
N ILE A 20 -6.63 23.23 -27.28
CA ILE A 20 -6.98 21.81 -27.41
C ILE A 20 -6.54 21.06 -26.15
N VAL A 21 -5.33 21.35 -25.67
CA VAL A 21 -4.84 20.80 -24.39
C VAL A 21 -5.76 21.19 -23.24
N SER A 22 -6.15 22.46 -23.13
CA SER A 22 -7.07 22.94 -22.10
C SER A 22 -8.41 22.20 -22.15
N GLN A 23 -8.96 21.98 -23.35
CA GLN A 23 -10.18 21.22 -23.56
C GLN A 23 -10.02 19.77 -23.11
N ILE A 24 -8.93 19.09 -23.50
CA ILE A 24 -8.63 17.71 -23.06
C ILE A 24 -8.55 17.65 -21.54
N LEU A 25 -7.77 18.53 -20.92
CA LEU A 25 -7.61 18.59 -19.46
C LEU A 25 -8.93 18.92 -18.75
N SER A 26 -9.85 19.63 -19.40
CA SER A 26 -11.17 19.94 -18.84
C SER A 26 -12.07 18.70 -18.70
N TYR A 27 -11.92 17.71 -19.57
CA TYR A 27 -12.67 16.45 -19.50
C TYR A 27 -12.14 15.48 -18.44
N LEU A 28 -10.89 15.67 -17.99
CA LEU A 28 -10.29 14.82 -16.98
C LEU A 28 -10.85 15.12 -15.59
N SER A 29 -11.03 14.08 -14.77
CA SER A 29 -11.35 14.24 -13.35
C SER A 29 -10.17 14.82 -12.57
N ASP A 30 -10.41 15.29 -11.35
CA ASP A 30 -9.33 15.82 -10.49
C ASP A 30 -8.26 14.77 -10.14
N SER A 31 -8.68 13.50 -10.02
CA SER A 31 -7.76 12.36 -9.83
C SER A 31 -6.96 12.08 -11.10
N ASP A 32 -7.59 12.13 -12.27
CA ASP A 32 -6.91 11.92 -13.54
C ASP A 32 -5.91 13.03 -13.85
N LEU A 33 -6.22 14.29 -13.48
CA LEU A 33 -5.25 15.38 -13.55
C LEU A 33 -4.02 15.09 -12.69
N SER A 34 -4.20 14.49 -11.51
CA SER A 34 -3.08 14.03 -10.69
C SER A 34 -2.25 12.97 -11.42
N ASN A 35 -2.91 11.95 -11.99
CA ASN A 35 -2.23 10.91 -12.76
C ASN A 35 -1.45 11.47 -13.95
N VAL A 36 -2.02 12.42 -14.71
CA VAL A 36 -1.34 13.11 -15.82
C VAL A 36 -0.04 13.76 -15.36
N THR A 37 -0.02 14.43 -14.20
CA THR A 37 1.20 15.05 -13.65
C THR A 37 2.27 14.05 -13.20
N MET A 38 1.95 12.76 -13.14
CA MET A 38 2.86 11.69 -12.74
C MET A 38 3.43 10.89 -13.92
N VAL A 39 2.89 11.06 -15.13
CA VAL A 39 3.36 10.32 -16.34
C VAL A 39 4.77 10.75 -16.75
N SER A 40 5.03 12.06 -16.85
CA SER A 40 6.35 12.60 -17.21
C SER A 40 6.48 14.07 -16.78
N SER A 41 7.71 14.61 -16.80
CA SER A 41 7.97 16.03 -16.55
C SER A 41 7.29 16.92 -17.59
N THR A 42 7.30 16.53 -18.87
CA THR A 42 6.57 17.19 -19.96
C THR A 42 5.09 17.30 -19.66
N TRP A 43 4.44 16.18 -19.32
CA TRP A 43 2.99 16.15 -19.06
C TRP A 43 2.63 17.02 -17.86
N ARG A 44 3.45 16.97 -16.81
CA ARG A 44 3.31 17.85 -15.65
C ARG A 44 3.42 19.31 -16.05
N ASN A 45 4.42 19.69 -16.83
CA ASN A 45 4.61 21.09 -17.25
C ASN A 45 3.44 21.59 -18.09
N ILE A 46 2.94 20.78 -19.02
CA ILE A 46 1.78 21.10 -19.85
C ILE A 46 0.53 21.30 -18.97
N CYS A 47 0.29 20.38 -18.03
CA CYS A 47 -0.85 20.46 -17.11
C CYS A 47 -0.77 21.69 -16.18
N LEU A 48 0.43 22.05 -15.72
CA LEU A 48 0.64 23.20 -14.83
C LEU A 48 0.72 24.54 -15.59
N LYS A 49 0.88 24.52 -16.91
CA LYS A 49 0.80 25.71 -17.77
C LYS A 49 -0.64 26.15 -17.99
N ASP A 50 -1.59 25.21 -18.00
CA ASP A 50 -3.03 25.52 -18.02
C ASP A 50 -3.52 25.96 -16.63
N SER A 51 -4.03 27.19 -16.52
CA SER A 51 -4.41 27.79 -15.24
C SER A 51 -5.57 27.06 -14.55
N ARG A 52 -6.54 26.56 -15.32
CA ARG A 52 -7.73 25.88 -14.81
C ARG A 52 -7.38 24.49 -14.28
N ALA A 53 -6.64 23.71 -15.06
CA ALA A 53 -6.14 22.39 -14.68
C ALA A 53 -5.19 22.49 -13.48
N LYS A 54 -4.28 23.47 -13.47
CA LYS A 54 -3.42 23.77 -12.32
C LYS A 54 -4.23 24.02 -11.05
N SER A 55 -5.24 24.89 -11.11
CA SER A 55 -6.09 25.20 -9.94
C SER A 55 -6.79 23.96 -9.39
N ARG A 56 -7.41 23.16 -10.28
CA ARG A 56 -8.06 21.90 -9.91
C ARG A 56 -7.10 20.90 -9.28
N TRP A 57 -5.94 20.71 -9.89
CA TRP A 57 -4.90 19.83 -9.38
C TRP A 57 -4.43 20.26 -7.99
N TYR A 58 -4.16 21.55 -7.76
CA TYR A 58 -3.76 22.04 -6.44
C TYR A 58 -4.81 21.75 -5.36
N LYS A 59 -6.08 22.05 -5.64
CA LYS A 59 -7.20 21.77 -4.72
C LYS A 59 -7.31 20.27 -4.41
N TYR A 60 -7.16 19.43 -5.41
CA TYR A 60 -7.20 17.98 -5.23
C TYR A 60 -6.05 17.47 -4.36
N ILE A 61 -4.84 17.97 -4.57
CA ILE A 61 -3.66 17.61 -3.76
C ILE A 61 -3.81 18.11 -2.32
N GLU A 62 -4.38 19.30 -2.12
CA GLU A 62 -4.68 19.84 -0.80
C GLU A 62 -5.71 18.97 -0.05
N TYR A 63 -6.82 18.63 -0.71
CA TYR A 63 -7.81 17.69 -0.21
C TYR A 63 -7.20 16.33 0.16
N LEU A 64 -6.30 15.79 -0.66
CA LEU A 64 -5.59 14.54 -0.35
C LEU A 64 -4.65 14.68 0.86
N LYS A 65 -4.04 15.85 1.06
CA LYS A 65 -3.21 16.12 2.25
C LYS A 65 -4.09 16.15 3.51
N GLU A 66 -5.23 16.84 3.47
CA GLU A 66 -6.16 16.93 4.59
C GLU A 66 -6.72 15.57 5.00
N ARG A 67 -7.04 14.71 4.03
CA ARG A 67 -7.50 13.33 4.27
C ARG A 67 -6.41 12.38 4.73
N LYS A 68 -5.14 12.78 4.67
CA LYS A 68 -4.05 11.95 5.17
C LYS A 68 -4.11 12.01 6.70
N GLU A 69 -4.57 10.92 7.31
CA GLU A 69 -4.86 10.74 8.76
C GLU A 69 -3.71 11.10 9.73
N ASN A 70 -2.55 11.53 9.23
CA ASN A 70 -1.36 11.88 10.01
C ASN A 70 -1.01 13.38 10.01
N LEU A 71 -1.82 14.27 9.41
CA LEU A 71 -1.45 15.69 9.31
C LEU A 71 -1.61 16.49 10.62
N HIS A 72 -2.50 16.06 11.52
CA HIS A 72 -2.71 16.70 12.83
C HIS A 72 -1.48 16.66 13.77
N LEU A 73 -0.48 15.83 13.47
CA LEU A 73 0.77 15.78 14.25
C LEU A 73 1.84 16.76 13.75
N SER A 74 1.70 17.35 12.55
CA SER A 74 2.74 18.21 11.95
C SER A 74 2.36 19.69 11.86
N SER A 75 1.10 20.06 12.12
CA SER A 75 0.62 21.45 11.97
C SER A 75 0.77 22.30 13.25
N ASN A 76 1.09 21.69 14.40
CA ASN A 76 1.51 22.44 15.58
C ASN A 76 3.00 22.85 15.50
N LYS A 77 3.38 23.54 14.41
CA LYS A 77 4.39 24.62 14.54
C LYS A 77 3.69 25.79 15.23
N LEU A 78 3.36 25.60 16.51
CA LEU A 78 3.12 26.71 17.41
C LEU A 78 4.37 27.58 17.33
N LYS A 79 4.14 28.84 16.98
CA LYS A 79 5.12 29.93 17.03
C LYS A 79 5.97 29.72 18.27
N ARG A 80 7.22 29.33 18.08
CA ARG A 80 8.20 29.20 19.15
C ARG A 80 8.55 30.62 19.60
N THR A 81 7.65 31.23 20.38
CA THR A 81 7.99 32.34 21.26
C THR A 81 9.16 31.83 22.10
N GLN A 82 10.31 32.47 21.92
CA GLN A 82 11.50 32.22 22.71
C GLN A 82 11.24 32.70 24.14
N THR A 83 10.52 31.90 24.92
CA THR A 83 10.54 32.03 26.38
C THR A 83 11.80 31.30 26.85
N PRO A 84 12.76 31.96 27.51
CA PRO A 84 13.90 31.26 28.07
C PRO A 84 13.36 30.33 29.15
N LEU A 85 13.49 29.02 28.91
CA LEU A 85 13.19 28.02 29.92
C LEU A 85 14.18 28.21 31.07
N MET A 86 13.67 28.70 32.20
CA MET A 86 14.45 28.78 33.43
C MET A 86 14.92 27.38 33.80
N ASN A 87 16.23 27.27 33.99
CA ASN A 87 16.96 26.05 34.19
C ASN A 87 16.68 25.49 35.60
N ARG A 88 15.67 24.62 35.75
CA ARG A 88 15.53 23.79 36.96
C ARG A 88 16.36 22.52 36.79
N ASN A 89 17.65 22.66 37.06
CA ASN A 89 18.57 21.54 37.26
C ASN A 89 18.13 20.74 38.50
N HIS A 90 17.43 19.62 38.29
CA HIS A 90 17.51 18.48 39.21
C HIS A 90 18.24 17.37 38.47
N SER A 91 19.55 17.33 38.72
CA SER A 91 20.49 16.39 38.11
C SER A 91 20.27 14.98 38.65
N THR A 92 19.51 14.16 37.92
CA THR A 92 19.70 12.70 37.91
C THR A 92 20.28 12.32 36.55
N PRO A 93 21.55 11.87 36.46
CA PRO A 93 22.15 11.55 35.17
C PRO A 93 21.67 10.18 34.71
N LEU A 94 20.47 10.11 34.14
CA LEU A 94 20.14 9.03 33.23
C LEU A 94 20.82 9.35 31.90
N HIS A 95 21.89 8.63 31.62
CA HIS A 95 22.62 8.66 30.36
C HIS A 95 21.72 8.08 29.24
N ILE A 96 20.66 8.80 28.88
CA ILE A 96 19.84 8.50 27.72
C ILE A 96 20.71 8.82 26.51
N ARG A 97 21.31 7.77 25.95
CA ARG A 97 21.94 7.82 24.62
C ARG A 97 20.87 8.28 23.64
N GLN A 98 20.79 9.57 23.37
CA GLN A 98 19.97 10.08 22.28
C GLN A 98 20.49 9.44 20.98
N PRO A 99 19.66 8.72 20.21
CA PRO A 99 20.09 8.17 18.94
C PRO A 99 20.42 9.34 18.00
N LYS A 100 21.64 9.35 17.47
CA LYS A 100 22.19 10.40 16.58
C LYS A 100 21.52 10.47 15.20
N SER A 101 20.41 9.78 14.97
CA SER A 101 19.73 9.72 13.68
C SER A 101 18.23 9.94 13.83
N PRO A 102 17.59 10.68 12.89
CA PRO A 102 16.15 10.85 12.88
C PRO A 102 15.43 9.47 12.84
N PRO A 103 14.22 9.37 13.41
CA PRO A 103 13.48 8.12 13.45
C PRO A 103 13.32 7.56 12.04
N VAL A 104 13.70 6.30 11.87
CA VAL A 104 13.57 5.58 10.60
C VAL A 104 12.08 5.51 10.25
N SER A 105 11.72 5.84 9.00
CA SER A 105 10.34 5.70 8.51
C SER A 105 9.78 4.31 8.83
N PRO A 106 8.50 4.16 9.23
CA PRO A 106 7.89 2.87 9.58
C PRO A 106 8.14 1.78 8.54
N THR A 107 8.12 2.13 7.25
CA THR A 107 8.40 1.22 6.13
C THR A 107 9.84 0.72 6.15
N LYS A 108 10.81 1.62 6.38
CA LYS A 108 12.24 1.27 6.44
C LYS A 108 12.56 0.48 7.70
N PHE A 109 11.89 0.77 8.82
CA PHE A 109 11.98 -0.04 10.03
C PHE A 109 11.47 -1.46 9.79
N ARG A 110 10.29 -1.61 9.18
CA ARG A 110 9.72 -2.92 8.80
C ARG A 110 10.68 -3.68 7.88
N PHE A 111 11.22 -3.03 6.87
CA PHE A 111 12.21 -3.64 5.97
C PHE A 111 13.43 -4.18 6.74
N HIS A 112 14.05 -3.35 7.59
CA HIS A 112 15.19 -3.79 8.38
C HIS A 112 14.84 -4.90 9.38
N LEU A 113 13.63 -4.89 9.95
CA LEU A 113 13.16 -5.95 10.83
C LEU A 113 13.09 -7.30 10.08
N PHE A 114 12.50 -7.33 8.88
CA PHE A 114 12.45 -8.54 8.06
C PHE A 114 13.84 -8.97 7.58
N GLN A 115 14.68 -8.01 7.16
CA GLN A 115 16.04 -8.29 6.72
C GLN A 115 16.90 -8.89 7.84
N LYS A 116 16.73 -8.42 9.09
CA LYS A 116 17.46 -8.95 10.24
C LYS A 116 17.09 -10.40 10.52
N GLU A 117 15.79 -10.73 10.52
CA GLU A 117 15.33 -12.10 10.71
C GLU A 117 15.67 -13.02 9.53
N ALA A 118 15.69 -12.52 8.29
CA ALA A 118 16.11 -13.30 7.13
C ALA A 118 17.52 -13.89 7.29
N ARG A 119 18.43 -13.14 7.94
CA ARG A 119 19.83 -13.54 8.17
C ARG A 119 19.99 -14.62 9.24
N THR A 120 18.98 -14.83 10.08
CA THR A 120 19.01 -15.82 11.17
C THR A 120 18.30 -17.12 10.82
N LEU A 121 17.70 -17.20 9.62
CA LEU A 121 17.07 -18.41 9.12
C LEU A 121 18.11 -19.49 8.78
N LYS A 122 17.71 -20.73 8.95
CA LYS A 122 18.47 -21.90 8.50
C LYS A 122 18.28 -22.13 7.00
N GLU A 123 19.13 -22.95 6.40
CA GLU A 123 19.09 -23.25 4.95
C GLU A 123 17.72 -23.79 4.49
N ASP A 124 17.05 -24.57 5.33
CA ASP A 124 15.73 -25.15 5.06
C ASP A 124 14.53 -24.30 5.53
N GLU A 125 14.76 -23.07 5.99
CA GLU A 125 13.72 -22.17 6.48
C GLU A 125 13.48 -21.00 5.51
N VAL A 126 12.22 -20.64 5.32
CA VAL A 126 11.79 -19.49 4.52
C VAL A 126 11.16 -18.42 5.39
N LEU A 127 11.39 -17.16 5.02
CA LEU A 127 10.82 -16.01 5.74
C LEU A 127 9.40 -15.75 5.26
N MET A 128 8.43 -15.73 6.17
CA MET A 128 7.06 -15.28 5.88
C MET A 128 6.54 -14.28 6.91
N GLU A 129 5.41 -13.64 6.59
CA GLU A 129 4.69 -12.79 7.54
C GLU A 129 3.79 -13.60 8.48
N CYS A 130 3.74 -13.19 9.74
CA CYS A 130 2.83 -13.76 10.72
C CYS A 130 1.39 -13.32 10.40
N PRO A 131 0.41 -14.25 10.34
CA PRO A 131 -0.99 -13.90 10.06
C PRO A 131 -1.67 -13.10 11.19
N ARG A 132 -1.12 -13.13 12.41
CA ARG A 132 -1.68 -12.41 13.57
C ARG A 132 -1.13 -11.00 13.74
N CYS A 133 0.17 -10.79 13.54
CA CYS A 133 0.83 -9.51 13.83
C CYS A 133 1.70 -8.96 12.69
N SER A 134 1.69 -9.61 11.53
CA SER A 134 2.45 -9.25 10.34
C SER A 134 3.97 -9.11 10.56
N ARG A 135 4.51 -9.66 11.66
CA ARG A 135 5.95 -9.72 11.94
C ARG A 135 6.62 -10.87 11.18
N PRO A 136 7.95 -10.83 11.00
CA PRO A 136 8.69 -11.92 10.39
C PRO A 136 8.51 -13.23 11.18
N SER A 137 8.34 -14.31 10.43
CA SER A 137 8.17 -15.68 10.91
C SER A 137 9.10 -16.61 10.14
N ALA A 138 9.77 -17.51 10.86
CA ALA A 138 10.56 -18.57 10.27
C ALA A 138 9.64 -19.72 9.91
N CYS A 139 9.61 -20.14 8.66
CA CYS A 139 8.71 -21.17 8.17
C CYS A 139 9.49 -22.31 7.57
N SER A 140 9.16 -23.54 7.94
CA SER A 140 9.76 -24.73 7.35
C SER A 140 8.84 -25.24 6.23
N PRO A 141 9.29 -25.26 4.95
CA PRO A 141 8.49 -25.79 3.85
C PRO A 141 8.22 -27.30 3.99
N SER A 142 9.14 -28.05 4.61
CA SER A 142 9.02 -29.50 4.81
C SER A 142 7.96 -29.87 5.85
N THR A 143 7.83 -29.08 6.92
CA THR A 143 6.84 -29.33 7.98
C THR A 143 5.56 -28.52 7.81
N LEU A 144 5.53 -27.56 6.88
CA LEU A 144 4.43 -26.62 6.64
C LEU A 144 4.02 -25.81 7.87
N ILE A 145 4.97 -25.63 8.81
CA ILE A 145 4.79 -24.90 10.05
C ILE A 145 5.63 -23.62 10.00
N GLY A 146 4.98 -22.50 10.28
CA GLY A 146 5.57 -21.19 10.48
C GLY A 146 5.56 -20.80 11.95
N GLU A 147 6.67 -20.28 12.45
CA GLU A 147 6.81 -19.77 13.82
C GLU A 147 7.14 -18.28 13.82
N CYS A 148 6.28 -17.48 14.45
CA CYS A 148 6.46 -16.05 14.55
C CYS A 148 7.59 -15.68 15.52
N ARG A 149 8.61 -14.95 15.04
CA ARG A 149 9.77 -14.49 15.85
C ARG A 149 9.48 -13.22 16.67
N GLY A 150 8.25 -12.71 16.63
CA GLY A 150 7.83 -11.60 17.49
C GLY A 150 7.76 -12.01 18.96
N LEU A 151 8.55 -11.34 19.82
CA LEU A 151 8.67 -11.59 21.27
C LEU A 151 7.35 -11.81 22.02
N ALA A 152 6.28 -11.11 21.64
CA ALA A 152 4.97 -11.24 22.29
C ALA A 152 3.99 -12.18 21.57
N CYS A 153 4.25 -12.54 20.31
CA CYS A 153 3.30 -13.29 19.50
C CYS A 153 3.55 -14.79 19.54
N MET A 154 4.80 -15.23 19.31
CA MET A 154 5.26 -16.63 19.34
C MET A 154 4.26 -17.66 18.76
N LEU A 155 3.48 -17.26 17.76
CA LEU A 155 2.42 -18.08 17.18
C LEU A 155 3.04 -19.10 16.23
N LYS A 156 2.68 -20.37 16.41
CA LYS A 156 2.88 -21.43 15.41
C LYS A 156 1.64 -21.53 14.52
N PHE A 157 1.83 -21.44 13.21
CA PHE A 157 0.75 -21.43 12.22
C PHE A 157 1.09 -22.30 11.01
N CYS A 158 0.08 -22.73 10.27
CA CYS A 158 0.28 -23.47 9.02
C CYS A 158 0.60 -22.52 7.87
N THR A 159 1.65 -22.82 7.10
CA THR A 159 2.10 -21.97 5.98
C THR A 159 1.13 -21.93 4.81
N VAL A 160 0.25 -22.94 4.69
CA VAL A 160 -0.72 -23.08 3.59
C VAL A 160 -1.99 -22.27 3.88
N CYS A 161 -2.66 -22.55 5.00
CA CYS A 161 -3.95 -21.93 5.34
C CYS A 161 -3.84 -20.70 6.24
N ARG A 162 -2.63 -20.40 6.75
CA ARG A 162 -2.36 -19.27 7.65
C ARG A 162 -3.14 -19.30 8.98
N THR A 163 -3.65 -20.47 9.40
CA THR A 163 -4.32 -20.66 10.71
C THR A 163 -3.35 -21.22 11.76
N PRO A 164 -3.69 -21.25 13.06
CA PRO A 164 -2.89 -21.96 14.06
C PRO A 164 -2.52 -23.37 13.63
N ALA A 165 -1.33 -23.83 14.04
CA ALA A 165 -0.74 -25.09 13.57
C ALA A 165 -1.68 -26.29 13.77
N HIS A 166 -1.68 -27.20 12.80
CA HIS A 166 -2.46 -28.44 12.87
C HIS A 166 -1.60 -29.52 13.51
N GLU A 167 -1.96 -30.00 14.70
CA GLU A 167 -1.17 -31.00 15.42
C GLU A 167 -1.49 -32.45 15.01
N ARG A 168 -2.69 -32.70 14.46
CA ARG A 168 -3.22 -34.07 14.26
C ARG A 168 -3.92 -34.31 12.92
N SER A 169 -3.96 -33.31 12.03
CA SER A 169 -4.64 -33.44 10.72
C SER A 169 -3.85 -32.73 9.61
N PRO A 170 -3.82 -33.28 8.38
CA PRO A 170 -3.28 -32.55 7.24
C PRO A 170 -4.09 -31.27 6.99
N CYS A 171 -3.44 -30.28 6.39
CA CYS A 171 -4.10 -29.00 6.10
C CYS A 171 -5.30 -29.23 5.15
N PRO A 172 -6.51 -28.73 5.45
CA PRO A 172 -7.68 -28.87 4.58
C PRO A 172 -7.47 -28.31 3.17
N PHE A 173 -6.61 -27.29 3.03
CA PHE A 173 -6.26 -26.69 1.75
C PHE A 173 -5.32 -27.56 0.90
N LEU A 174 -4.70 -28.59 1.48
CA LEU A 174 -3.91 -29.59 0.75
C LEU A 174 -4.70 -30.85 0.42
N THR A 175 -5.88 -31.04 1.02
CA THR A 175 -6.75 -32.14 0.60
C THR A 175 -7.29 -31.82 -0.79
N PRO A 176 -7.16 -32.73 -1.78
CA PRO A 176 -7.82 -32.53 -3.07
C PRO A 176 -9.29 -32.32 -2.77
N VAL A 177 -9.82 -31.20 -3.26
CA VAL A 177 -11.26 -30.91 -3.21
C VAL A 177 -11.93 -32.12 -3.81
N THR A 178 -12.48 -33.00 -2.97
CA THR A 178 -13.39 -34.02 -3.45
C THR A 178 -14.42 -33.24 -4.24
N PRO A 179 -14.71 -33.58 -5.51
CA PRO A 179 -15.71 -32.86 -6.26
C PRO A 179 -17.00 -33.05 -5.48
N THR A 180 -17.36 -32.05 -4.66
CA THR A 180 -18.67 -31.92 -4.08
C THR A 180 -19.55 -31.96 -5.30
N LYS A 181 -20.20 -33.12 -5.50
CA LYS A 181 -20.99 -33.47 -6.68
C LYS A 181 -21.65 -32.19 -7.13
N ARG A 182 -21.16 -31.59 -8.24
CA ARG A 182 -21.80 -30.41 -8.79
C ARG A 182 -23.23 -30.86 -8.97
N LYS A 183 -24.17 -30.29 -8.19
CA LYS A 183 -25.59 -30.56 -8.40
C LYS A 183 -25.81 -30.20 -9.85
N HIS A 184 -26.00 -31.22 -10.68
CA HIS A 184 -26.22 -31.05 -12.10
C HIS A 184 -27.43 -30.14 -12.20
N THR A 185 -27.24 -28.89 -12.59
CA THR A 185 -28.35 -27.98 -12.87
C THR A 185 -29.03 -28.58 -14.09
N THR A 186 -30.05 -29.40 -13.85
CA THR A 186 -30.86 -30.01 -14.91
C THR A 186 -31.45 -28.86 -15.72
N ILE A 187 -30.97 -28.72 -16.97
CA ILE A 187 -31.54 -27.81 -17.96
C ILE A 187 -33.04 -28.08 -17.99
N GLY A 188 -33.85 -27.05 -17.67
CA GLY A 188 -35.29 -27.17 -17.57
C GLY A 188 -35.90 -27.25 -16.16
N SER A 189 -35.11 -27.03 -15.09
CA SER A 189 -35.65 -26.83 -13.74
C SER A 189 -36.68 -25.68 -13.71
N LYS A 190 -37.61 -25.71 -12.74
CA LYS A 190 -38.66 -24.69 -12.59
C LYS A 190 -38.07 -23.28 -12.42
N GLU A 191 -36.89 -23.17 -11.80
CA GLU A 191 -36.10 -21.94 -11.71
C GLU A 191 -35.51 -21.51 -13.05
N SER A 192 -34.92 -22.44 -13.81
CA SER A 192 -34.33 -22.17 -15.12
C SER A 192 -35.35 -21.67 -16.15
N LYS A 193 -36.59 -22.16 -16.08
CA LYS A 193 -37.68 -21.74 -16.98
C LYS A 193 -38.36 -20.43 -16.58
N ARG A 194 -38.09 -19.88 -15.39
CA ARG A 194 -38.77 -18.67 -14.90
C ARG A 194 -38.42 -17.40 -15.69
N PHE A 195 -37.29 -17.40 -16.39
CA PHE A 195 -36.79 -16.25 -17.18
C PHE A 195 -37.01 -16.39 -18.69
N LEU A 196 -37.58 -17.50 -19.17
CA LEU A 196 -37.86 -17.67 -20.59
C LEU A 196 -39.14 -16.91 -20.95
N ARG A 197 -38.99 -15.83 -21.73
CA ARG A 197 -40.11 -15.10 -22.33
C ARG A 197 -40.40 -15.69 -23.70
N ARG A 198 -41.68 -15.92 -24.01
CA ARG A 198 -42.13 -16.35 -25.35
C ARG A 198 -41.98 -15.19 -26.32
N LEU A 199 -41.39 -15.45 -27.49
CA LEU A 199 -41.45 -14.60 -28.68
C LEU A 199 -42.75 -14.89 -29.42
#